data_AF-A0A2V8MEQ4-F1
#
_entry.id   AF-A0A2V8MEQ4-F1
#
_cell.length_a   1.000
_cell.length_b   1.000
_cell.length_c   1.000
_cell.angle_alpha   90.00
_cell.angle_beta   90.00
_cell.angle_gamma   90.00
#
_symmetry.space_group_name_H-M   'P 1'
#
loop_
_entity.id
_entity.type
_entity.pdbx_description
1 polymer ?
#
loop_
_entity_poly.entity_id
_entity_poly.type
_entity_poly.pdbx_seq_one_letter_code
_entity_poly.pdbx_strand_id
1 'polypeptide(L)'
;MAETKTTSRDRTNFSKIRTAIQIPNLIEVQKNSYERFLQMNMLPEEREDTGLQAVFNSVFPISDFRGVSTLEFISYSIGNWECKCGNLKGLHHLRSTCKACGATIATNPFQAEPTV
;
A
#
# COMPACT_ATOMS: atom_id res chain seq x y z
N MET A 1 -29.91 -6.84 -3.77
CA MET A 1 -29.69 -7.05 -2.32
C MET A 1 -30.10 -8.48 -2.01
N ALA A 2 -29.18 -9.44 -2.00
CA ALA A 2 -29.49 -10.84 -1.71
C ALA A 2 -28.63 -11.26 -0.50
N GLU A 3 -29.25 -11.30 0.67
CA GLU A 3 -28.65 -11.88 1.87
C GLU A 3 -28.55 -13.39 1.67
N THR A 4 -27.33 -13.88 1.50
CA THR A 4 -27.09 -15.32 1.39
C THR A 4 -27.03 -15.89 2.81
N LYS A 5 -28.15 -16.41 3.30
CA LYS A 5 -28.24 -17.08 4.61
C LYS A 5 -27.38 -18.36 4.56
N THR A 6 -26.16 -18.30 5.07
CA THR A 6 -25.30 -19.47 5.19
C THR A 6 -25.94 -20.46 6.15
N THR A 7 -26.35 -21.62 5.65
CA THR A 7 -26.81 -22.74 6.48
C THR A 7 -25.62 -23.25 7.30
N SER A 8 -25.51 -22.80 8.55
CA SER A 8 -24.44 -23.24 9.45
C SER A 8 -24.65 -24.72 9.80
N ARG A 9 -23.81 -25.60 9.24
CA ARG A 9 -23.66 -26.97 9.74
C ARG A 9 -22.92 -26.90 11.07
N ASP A 10 -23.46 -27.56 12.08
CA ASP A 10 -22.79 -27.65 13.39
C ASP A 10 -21.45 -28.36 13.22
N ARG A 11 -20.38 -27.70 13.68
CA ARG A 11 -19.01 -28.23 13.63
C ARG A 11 -18.52 -28.46 15.06
N THR A 12 -18.47 -29.72 15.47
CA THR A 12 -17.91 -30.10 16.77
C THR A 12 -16.38 -30.04 16.72
N ASN A 13 -15.77 -29.42 17.73
CA ASN A 13 -14.32 -29.37 17.90
C ASN A 13 -13.91 -30.17 19.16
N PHE A 14 -12.95 -31.09 19.02
CA PHE A 14 -12.45 -31.95 20.11
C PHE A 14 -11.05 -31.55 20.61
N SER A 15 -10.53 -30.38 20.18
CA SER A 15 -9.20 -29.90 20.56
C SER A 15 -9.09 -29.65 22.07
N LYS A 16 -8.18 -30.36 22.74
CA LYS A 16 -7.90 -30.21 24.19
C LYS A 16 -7.02 -29.00 24.51
N ILE A 17 -6.18 -28.59 23.55
CA ILE A 17 -5.26 -27.46 23.68
C ILE A 17 -5.89 -26.25 23.01
N ARG A 18 -5.91 -25.10 23.70
CA ARG A 18 -6.39 -23.84 23.14
C ARG A 18 -5.29 -23.22 22.28
N THR A 19 -5.63 -22.80 21.07
CA THR A 19 -4.74 -22.02 20.20
C THR A 19 -4.51 -20.66 20.84
N ALA A 20 -3.29 -20.41 21.31
CA ALA A 20 -2.90 -19.13 21.90
C ALA A 20 -2.67 -18.03 20.85
N ILE A 21 -2.34 -18.43 19.62
CA ILE A 21 -2.03 -17.55 18.51
C ILE A 21 -3.08 -17.76 17.42
N GLN A 22 -3.62 -16.68 16.88
CA GLN A 22 -4.54 -16.73 15.75
C GLN A 22 -3.81 -17.14 14.47
N ILE A 23 -4.52 -17.79 13.55
CA ILE A 23 -3.94 -18.10 12.24
C ILE A 23 -3.64 -16.76 11.55
N PRO A 24 -2.38 -16.50 11.15
CA PRO A 24 -2.02 -15.25 10.51
C PRO A 24 -2.66 -15.16 9.13
N ASN A 25 -2.65 -13.96 8.56
CA ASN A 25 -3.15 -13.76 7.22
C ASN A 25 -2.23 -14.48 6.21
N LEU A 26 -2.74 -15.56 5.60
CA LEU A 26 -1.95 -16.45 4.74
C LEU A 26 -1.43 -15.77 3.44
N ILE A 27 -1.98 -14.61 3.09
CA ILE A 27 -1.55 -13.83 1.91
C ILE A 27 -0.78 -12.56 2.29
N GLU A 28 -0.50 -12.36 3.57
CA GLU A 28 0.19 -11.18 4.08
C GLU A 28 1.57 -10.99 3.47
N VAL A 29 2.38 -12.06 3.42
CA VAL A 29 3.73 -12.00 2.83
C VAL A 29 3.68 -11.54 1.37
N GLN A 30 2.71 -12.04 0.61
CA GLN A 30 2.55 -11.71 -0.80
C GLN A 30 2.10 -10.26 -0.98
N LYS A 31 1.13 -9.81 -0.16
CA LYS A 31 0.66 -8.42 -0.13
C LYS A 31 1.79 -7.46 0.23
N ASN A 32 2.49 -7.73 1.32
CA ASN A 32 3.55 -6.86 1.83
C ASN A 32 4.72 -6.76 0.84
N SER A 33 5.07 -7.87 0.17
CA SER A 33 6.08 -7.87 -0.89
C SER A 33 5.67 -6.94 -2.04
N TYR A 34 4.42 -7.03 -2.48
CA TYR A 34 3.90 -6.21 -3.58
C TYR A 34 3.79 -4.72 -3.19
N GLU A 35 3.27 -4.42 -2.00
CA GLU A 35 3.16 -3.05 -1.48
C GLU A 35 4.53 -2.39 -1.35
N ARG A 36 5.52 -3.11 -0.81
CA ARG A 36 6.90 -2.64 -0.70
C ARG A 36 7.55 -2.41 -2.06
N PHE A 37 7.27 -3.26 -3.04
CA PHE A 37 7.81 -3.10 -4.39
C PHE A 37 7.23 -1.89 -5.12
N LEU A 38 5.92 -1.63 -4.98
CA LEU A 38 5.25 -0.54 -5.69
C LEU A 38 5.34 0.82 -5.00
N GLN A 39 5.32 0.86 -3.67
CA GLN A 39 5.22 2.09 -2.87
C GLN A 39 4.09 3.04 -3.33
N MET A 40 2.96 2.47 -3.74
CA MET A 40 1.82 3.21 -4.32
C MET A 40 1.30 4.31 -3.37
N ASN A 41 1.20 4.00 -2.08
CA ASN A 41 0.65 4.88 -1.04
C ASN A 41 1.63 5.96 -0.55
N MET A 42 2.84 6.05 -1.13
CA MET A 42 3.86 7.02 -0.74
C MET A 42 3.95 8.17 -1.75
N LEU A 43 4.04 9.40 -1.20
CA LEU A 43 4.33 10.58 -2.01
C LEU A 43 5.72 10.41 -2.65
N PRO A 44 5.97 10.97 -3.85
CA PRO A 44 7.27 10.84 -4.50
C PRO A 44 8.47 11.17 -3.60
N GLU A 45 8.32 12.16 -2.72
CA GLU A 45 9.35 12.63 -1.78
C GLU A 45 9.59 11.68 -0.59
N GLU A 46 8.60 10.86 -0.24
CA GLU A 46 8.65 9.94 0.90
C GLU A 46 9.07 8.52 0.48
N ARG A 47 9.29 8.28 -0.82
CA ARG A 47 9.62 6.96 -1.34
C ARG A 47 11.05 6.56 -1.01
N GLU A 48 11.21 5.30 -0.64
CA GLU A 48 12.51 4.69 -0.46
C GLU A 48 13.08 4.26 -1.82
N ASP A 49 14.41 4.25 -1.95
CA ASP A 49 15.12 3.76 -3.14
C ASP A 49 15.10 2.22 -3.21
N THR A 50 13.91 1.65 -3.31
CA THR A 50 13.68 0.21 -3.40
C THR A 50 12.55 -0.09 -4.39
N GLY A 51 12.45 -1.35 -4.84
CA GLY A 51 11.38 -1.77 -5.75
C GLY A 51 11.40 -1.02 -7.08
N LEU A 52 10.26 -0.44 -7.47
CA LEU A 52 10.16 0.32 -8.72
C LEU A 52 11.02 1.58 -8.73
N GLN A 53 11.12 2.30 -7.62
CA GLN A 53 11.91 3.53 -7.53
C GLN A 53 13.39 3.24 -7.86
N ALA A 54 13.95 2.19 -7.26
CA ALA A 54 15.32 1.74 -7.53
C ALA A 54 15.52 1.31 -8.98
N VAL A 55 14.55 0.61 -9.57
CA VAL A 55 14.62 0.20 -10.97
C VAL A 55 14.67 1.43 -11.89
N PHE A 56 13.81 2.42 -11.67
CA PHE A 56 13.86 3.66 -12.45
C PHE A 56 15.17 4.41 -12.25
N ASN A 57 15.64 4.56 -11.02
CA ASN A 57 16.92 5.21 -10.73
C ASN A 57 18.12 4.47 -11.34
N SER A 58 18.04 3.15 -11.53
CA SER A 58 19.12 2.35 -12.12
C SER A 58 19.21 2.43 -13.64
N VAL A 59 18.08 2.70 -14.32
CA VAL A 59 18.00 2.72 -15.79
C VAL A 59 18.17 4.14 -16.33
N PHE A 60 17.78 5.15 -15.55
CA PHE A 60 17.90 6.55 -15.92
C PHE A 60 19.16 7.18 -15.32
N PRO A 61 19.76 8.18 -16.00
CA PRO A 61 19.32 8.83 -17.24
C PRO A 61 19.67 8.02 -18.51
N ILE A 62 18.83 8.15 -19.54
CA ILE A 62 19.08 7.58 -20.87
C ILE A 62 19.47 8.73 -21.80
N SER A 63 20.67 8.69 -22.37
CA SER A 63 21.15 9.69 -23.33
C SER A 63 21.26 9.11 -24.73
N ASP A 64 20.96 9.94 -25.74
CA ASP A 64 21.19 9.59 -27.13
C ASP A 64 22.69 9.48 -27.44
N PHE A 65 23.08 8.64 -28.42
CA PHE A 65 24.48 8.45 -28.83
C PHE A 65 25.15 9.75 -29.31
N ARG A 66 24.34 10.71 -29.78
CA ARG A 66 24.79 12.02 -30.26
C ARG A 66 24.89 13.07 -29.15
N GLY A 67 24.45 12.76 -27.93
CA GLY A 67 24.45 13.67 -26.79
C GLY A 67 23.51 14.87 -26.91
N VAL A 68 22.55 14.84 -27.84
CA VAL A 68 21.62 15.97 -28.09
C VAL A 68 20.44 15.97 -27.12
N SER A 69 20.02 14.78 -26.65
CA SER A 69 18.86 14.61 -25.79
C SER A 69 19.16 13.61 -24.69
N THR A 70 18.68 13.92 -23.48
CA THR A 70 18.73 13.03 -22.32
C THR A 70 17.34 12.95 -21.70
N LEU A 71 16.92 11.74 -21.35
CA LEU A 71 15.68 11.47 -20.66
C LEU A 71 15.99 11.26 -19.17
N GLU A 72 15.32 12.01 -18.32
CA GLU A 72 15.46 11.94 -16.87
C GLU A 72 14.19 11.43 -16.22
N PHE A 73 14.35 10.68 -15.14
CA PHE A 73 13.24 10.20 -14.32
C PHE A 73 12.98 11.20 -13.18
N ILE A 74 11.74 11.70 -13.08
CA ILE A 74 11.33 12.62 -12.01
C ILE A 74 10.52 11.87 -10.95
N SER A 75 9.41 11.24 -11.36
CA SER A 75 8.55 10.47 -10.47
C SER A 75 7.63 9.54 -11.27
N TYR A 76 7.07 8.54 -10.59
CA TYR A 76 5.98 7.71 -11.13
C TYR A 76 4.71 7.84 -10.29
N SER A 77 3.56 7.61 -10.91
CA SER A 77 2.27 7.47 -10.23
C SER A 77 1.54 6.27 -10.80
N ILE A 78 1.04 5.40 -9.93
CA ILE A 78 0.30 4.19 -10.32
C ILE A 78 -1.13 4.34 -9.82
N GLY A 79 -2.10 3.96 -10.67
CA GLY A 79 -3.52 3.92 -10.34
C GLY A 79 -4.25 5.26 -10.40
N ASN A 80 -5.56 5.22 -10.13
CA ASN A 80 -6.39 6.40 -9.97
C ASN A 80 -6.57 6.71 -8.48
N TRP A 81 -5.97 7.81 -8.02
CA TRP A 81 -6.07 8.30 -6.64
C TRP A 81 -7.29 9.20 -6.45
N GLU A 82 -8.42 8.80 -7.00
CA GLU A 82 -9.69 9.49 -6.84
C GLU A 82 -10.60 8.68 -5.91
N CYS A 83 -11.20 9.35 -4.92
CA CYS A 83 -12.23 8.73 -4.11
C CYS A 83 -13.44 8.37 -4.99
N LYS A 84 -14.24 7.37 -4.58
CA LYS A 84 -15.47 6.95 -5.30
C LYS A 84 -16.44 8.10 -5.56
N CYS A 85 -16.47 9.12 -4.71
CA CYS A 85 -17.30 10.31 -4.88
C CYS A 85 -16.66 11.43 -5.73
N GLY A 86 -15.39 11.29 -6.15
CA GLY A 86 -14.67 12.25 -6.98
C GLY A 86 -14.14 13.51 -6.28
N ASN A 87 -14.55 13.77 -5.02
CA ASN A 87 -14.21 15.00 -4.31
C ASN A 87 -12.77 15.08 -3.79
N LEU A 88 -12.08 13.94 -3.67
CA LEU A 88 -10.69 13.87 -3.20
C LEU A 88 -9.84 13.27 -4.31
N LYS A 89 -8.74 13.95 -4.64
CA LYS A 89 -7.82 13.55 -5.70
C LYS A 89 -6.38 13.60 -5.21
N GLY A 90 -5.62 12.57 -5.55
CA GLY A 90 -4.21 12.47 -5.21
C GLY A 90 -3.96 12.01 -3.78
N LEU A 91 -2.69 11.75 -3.51
CA LEU A 91 -2.24 11.07 -2.31
C LEU A 91 -2.10 11.98 -1.08
N HIS A 92 -2.08 13.29 -1.28
CA HIS A 92 -1.93 14.27 -0.19
C HIS A 92 -3.05 14.17 0.86
N HIS A 93 -4.24 13.71 0.47
CA HIS A 93 -5.36 13.50 1.40
C HIS A 93 -5.16 12.31 2.36
N LEU A 94 -4.17 11.44 2.10
CA LEU A 94 -3.73 10.38 3.00
C LEU A 94 -2.60 10.85 3.94
N ARG A 95 -2.36 12.17 4.02
CA ARG A 95 -1.43 12.77 4.97
C ARG A 95 -2.20 13.67 5.91
N SER A 96 -1.93 13.53 7.19
CA SER A 96 -2.50 14.40 8.22
C SER A 96 -1.38 14.88 9.14
N THR A 97 -1.48 16.11 9.62
CA THR A 97 -0.52 16.65 10.58
C THR A 97 -0.90 16.19 11.98
N CYS A 98 0.09 15.65 12.70
CA CYS A 98 -0.08 15.26 14.09
C CYS A 98 -0.35 16.50 14.95
N LYS A 99 -1.45 16.51 15.70
CA LYS A 99 -1.82 17.64 16.57
C LYS A 99 -0.83 17.89 17.71
N ALA A 100 -0.06 16.87 18.11
CA ALA A 100 0.86 16.96 19.23
C ALA A 100 2.27 17.45 18.83
N CYS A 101 2.80 16.97 17.70
CA CYS A 101 4.19 17.24 17.29
C CYS A 101 4.33 17.92 15.91
N GLY A 102 3.25 18.10 15.17
CA GLY A 102 3.26 18.71 13.84
C GLY A 102 3.81 17.82 12.72
N ALA A 103 4.28 16.60 13.02
CA ALA A 103 4.78 15.67 12.02
C ALA A 103 3.67 15.25 11.03
N THR A 104 4.02 15.14 9.75
CA THR A 104 3.14 14.61 8.70
C THR A 104 3.10 13.08 8.83
N ILE A 105 1.93 12.52 9.13
CA ILE A 105 1.72 11.08 9.26
C ILE A 105 0.85 10.55 8.12
N ALA A 106 1.18 9.35 7.64
CA ALA A 106 0.34 8.63 6.70
C ALA A 106 -0.92 8.11 7.42
N THR A 107 -2.10 8.51 6.96
CA THR A 107 -3.38 8.01 7.45
C THR A 107 -3.91 6.99 6.48
N ASN A 108 -4.14 5.76 6.96
CA ASN A 108 -4.82 4.73 6.19
C ASN A 108 -6.26 4.60 6.69
N PRO A 109 -7.25 5.21 6.01
CA PRO A 109 -8.65 5.14 6.42
C PRO A 109 -9.26 3.73 6.32
N PHE A 110 -8.53 2.75 5.78
CA PHE A 110 -8.97 1.36 5.60
C PHE A 110 -8.29 0.38 6.56
N GLN A 111 -7.26 0.78 7.31
CA GLN A 111 -6.69 -0.04 8.38
C GLN A 111 -7.40 0.26 9.71
N ALA A 112 -8.59 -0.32 9.85
CA ALA A 112 -9.32 -0.42 11.12
C ALA A 112 -9.19 -1.82 11.74
N GLU A 113 -8.15 -2.58 11.37
CA GLU A 113 -7.86 -3.84 12.05
C GLU A 113 -6.98 -3.54 13.26
N PRO A 114 -7.42 -3.89 14.49
CA PRO A 114 -6.53 -3.79 15.63
C PRO A 114 -5.35 -4.71 15.38
N THR A 115 -4.15 -4.14 15.32
CA THR A 115 -2.94 -4.90 15.63
C THR A 115 -3.15 -5.45 17.04
N VAL A 116 -3.38 -6.76 17.13
CA VAL A 116 -3.43 -7.49 18.41
C VAL A 116 -2.10 -7.36 19.12
#